data_AF-A0A7I7T5P0-F1
#
_entry.id   AF-A0A7I7T5P0-F1
#
_cell.length_a   1.000
_cell.length_b   1.000
_cell.length_c   1.000
_cell.angle_alpha   90.00
_cell.angle_beta   90.00
_cell.angle_gamma   90.00
#
_symmetry.space_group_name_H-M   'P 1'
#
loop_
_entity.id
_entity.type
_entity.pdbx_description
1 polymer ?
#
loop_
_entity_poly.entity_id
_entity_poly.type
_entity_poly.pdbx_seq_one_letter_code
_entity_poly.pdbx_strand_id
1 'polypeptide(L)'
;MAANGPADQIVERELEAIAWEFLCSPYTGRTYWDWPLERRLDAYLRHHGRDDILNNGAAYATVVDRVMANLGRARRDGVLSSPHR
;
A
#
# COMPACT_ATOMS: atom_id res chain seq x y z
N MET A 1 4.95 -18.98 18.63
CA MET A 1 4.97 -17.85 17.68
C MET A 1 6.41 -17.71 17.23
N ALA A 2 6.75 -18.27 16.06
CA ALA A 2 8.14 -18.35 15.62
C ALA A 2 8.64 -16.94 15.26
N ALA A 3 9.78 -16.55 15.82
CA ALA A 3 10.44 -15.30 15.48
C ALA A 3 10.91 -15.41 14.02
N ASN A 4 10.23 -14.69 13.14
CA ASN A 4 10.65 -14.45 11.78
C ASN A 4 12.08 -13.89 11.77
N GLY A 5 12.97 -14.53 11.01
CA GLY A 5 14.38 -14.16 10.93
C GLY A 5 14.57 -12.72 10.41
N PRO A 6 15.78 -12.16 10.52
CA PRO A 6 16.05 -10.76 10.15
C PRO A 6 15.67 -10.43 8.70
N ALA A 7 15.72 -11.41 7.79
CA ALA A 7 15.33 -11.22 6.39
C ALA A 7 13.82 -10.98 6.23
N ASP A 8 12.98 -11.66 7.00
CA ASP A 8 11.53 -11.52 6.93
C ASP A 8 11.07 -10.17 7.49
N GLN A 9 11.73 -9.68 8.54
CA GLN A 9 11.49 -8.34 9.08
C GLN A 9 11.88 -7.22 8.10
N ILE A 10 12.92 -7.44 7.27
CA ILE A 10 13.29 -6.50 6.21
C ILE A 10 12.19 -6.46 5.15
N VAL A 11 11.71 -7.63 4.70
CA VAL A 11 10.62 -7.72 3.72
C VAL A 11 9.36 -7.07 4.26
N GLU A 12 8.95 -7.35 5.50
CA GLU A 12 7.77 -6.71 6.10
C GLU A 12 7.90 -5.18 6.12
N ARG A 13 9.08 -4.65 6.45
CA ARG A 13 9.32 -3.20 6.48
C ARG A 13 9.30 -2.59 5.08
N GLU A 14 9.83 -3.29 4.07
CA GLU A 14 9.74 -2.85 2.68
C GLU A 14 8.29 -2.81 2.20
N LEU A 15 7.50 -3.85 2.49
CA LEU A 15 6.08 -3.88 2.12
C LEU A 15 5.29 -2.79 2.86
N GLU A 16 5.63 -2.50 4.12
CA GLU A 16 5.04 -1.40 4.88
C GLU A 16 5.39 -0.02 4.27
N ALA A 17 6.64 0.18 3.85
CA ALA A 17 7.05 1.40 3.17
C ALA A 17 6.28 1.59 1.85
N ILE A 18 6.15 0.54 1.05
CA ILE A 18 5.39 0.56 -0.21
C ILE A 18 3.92 0.89 0.03
N ALA A 19 3.32 0.31 1.07
CA ALA A 19 1.94 0.62 1.46
C ALA A 19 1.77 2.10 1.85
N TRP A 20 2.73 2.66 2.58
CA TRP A 20 2.72 4.07 2.97
C TRP A 20 2.91 5.00 1.77
N GLU A 21 3.86 4.70 0.89
CA GLU A 21 4.08 5.46 -0.35
C GLU A 21 2.85 5.45 -1.26
N PHE A 22 2.19 4.29 -1.39
CA PHE A 22 0.91 4.19 -2.10
C PHE A 22 -0.13 5.13 -1.50
N LEU A 23 -0.26 5.17 -0.17
CA LEU A 23 -1.22 6.05 0.51
C LEU A 23 -0.96 7.55 0.25
N CYS A 24 0.31 7.95 0.15
CA CYS A 24 0.75 9.30 -0.20
C CYS A 24 0.64 9.62 -1.70
N SER A 25 0.44 8.62 -2.54
CA SER A 25 0.46 8.76 -4.00
C SER A 25 -0.85 9.36 -4.54
N PRO A 26 -0.85 9.91 -5.77
CA PRO A 26 -2.07 10.41 -6.40
C PRO A 26 -3.13 9.31 -6.63
N TYR A 27 -2.76 8.02 -6.55
CA TYR A 27 -3.69 6.89 -6.71
C TYR A 27 -4.71 6.79 -5.57
N THR A 28 -4.49 7.43 -4.42
CA THR A 28 -5.52 7.54 -3.36
C THR A 28 -6.44 8.75 -3.52
N GLY A 29 -6.13 9.64 -4.46
CA GLY A 29 -6.89 10.84 -4.76
C GLY A 29 -8.22 10.58 -5.48
N ARG A 30 -9.05 11.63 -5.59
CA ARG A 30 -10.37 11.58 -6.23
C ARG A 30 -10.35 11.08 -7.67
N THR A 31 -9.29 11.35 -8.42
CA THR A 31 -9.15 10.92 -9.82
C THR A 31 -9.33 9.42 -9.99
N TYR A 32 -8.98 8.64 -8.97
CA TYR A 32 -9.07 7.18 -8.99
C TYR A 32 -10.15 6.64 -8.03
N TRP A 33 -11.03 7.50 -7.49
CA TRP A 33 -12.04 7.06 -6.51
C TRP A 33 -13.05 6.06 -7.08
N ASP A 34 -13.33 6.12 -8.37
CA ASP A 34 -14.18 5.16 -9.07
C ASP A 34 -13.57 3.74 -9.12
N TRP A 35 -12.27 3.58 -8.85
CA TRP A 35 -11.61 2.27 -8.90
C TRP A 35 -11.60 1.64 -7.50
N PRO A 36 -11.75 0.30 -7.38
CA PRO A 36 -11.53 -0.38 -6.11
C PRO A 36 -10.07 -0.24 -5.67
N LEU A 37 -9.81 -0.32 -4.36
CA LEU A 37 -8.48 -0.13 -3.77
C LEU A 37 -7.42 -1.02 -4.44
N GLU A 38 -7.73 -2.30 -4.61
CA GLU A 38 -6.87 -3.29 -5.24
C GLU A 38 -6.47 -2.86 -6.66
N ARG A 39 -7.42 -2.38 -7.46
CA ARG A 39 -7.13 -1.90 -8.82
C ARG A 39 -6.25 -0.65 -8.83
N ARG A 40 -6.38 0.23 -7.83
CA ARG A 40 -5.48 1.40 -7.67
C ARG A 40 -4.08 0.95 -7.28
N LEU A 41 -3.99 -0.02 -6.38
CA LEU A 41 -2.74 -0.60 -5.93
C LEU A 41 -2.03 -1.36 -7.07
N ASP A 42 -2.76 -2.13 -7.87
CA ASP A 42 -2.25 -2.79 -9.07
C ASP A 42 -1.63 -1.79 -10.04
N ALA A 43 -2.34 -0.71 -10.34
CA ALA A 43 -1.84 0.34 -11.25
C ALA A 43 -0.58 1.02 -10.69
N TYR A 44 -0.55 1.30 -9.39
CA TYR A 44 0.61 1.84 -8.71
C TYR A 44 1.81 0.88 -8.78
N LEU A 45 1.63 -0.39 -8.41
CA LEU A 45 2.70 -1.39 -8.44
C LEU A 45 3.25 -1.59 -9.85
N ARG A 46 2.39 -1.65 -10.88
CA ARG A 46 2.82 -1.71 -12.28
C ARG A 46 3.59 -0.47 -12.71
N HIS A 47 3.14 0.72 -12.29
CA HIS A 47 3.83 1.97 -12.63
C HIS A 47 5.23 2.05 -12.01
N HIS A 48 5.40 1.48 -10.82
CA HIS A 48 6.68 1.42 -10.10
C HIS A 48 7.52 0.17 -10.43
N GLY A 49 7.10 -0.65 -11.41
CA GLY A 49 7.83 -1.86 -11.83
C GLY A 49 7.92 -2.94 -10.75
N ARG A 50 6.95 -3.00 -9.83
CA ARG A 50 6.89 -3.96 -8.72
C ARG A 50 6.15 -5.24 -9.11
N ASP A 51 6.48 -5.79 -10.28
CA ASP A 51 5.93 -7.05 -10.75
C ASP A 51 6.24 -8.22 -9.81
N ASP A 52 7.34 -8.17 -9.05
CA ASP A 52 7.66 -9.17 -8.02
C ASP A 52 6.57 -9.28 -6.95
N ILE A 53 5.92 -8.16 -6.60
CA ILE A 53 4.83 -8.12 -5.62
C ILE A 53 3.53 -8.59 -6.27
N LEU A 54 3.27 -8.17 -7.50
CA LEU A 54 2.07 -8.60 -8.25
C LEU A 54 2.06 -10.10 -8.53
N ASN A 55 3.23 -10.69 -8.80
CA ASN A 55 3.39 -12.12 -9.04
C ASN A 55 3.42 -12.94 -7.73
N ASN A 56 3.59 -12.30 -6.57
CA ASN A 56 3.60 -12.94 -5.27
C ASN A 56 2.35 -12.59 -4.47
N GLY A 57 1.35 -13.48 -4.52
CA GLY A 57 0.07 -13.29 -3.83
C GLY A 57 0.18 -13.06 -2.31
N ALA A 58 1.20 -13.62 -1.65
CA ALA A 58 1.42 -13.39 -0.22
C ALA A 58 1.96 -11.98 0.04
N ALA A 59 2.93 -11.52 -0.76
CA ALA A 59 3.44 -10.15 -0.66
C ALA A 59 2.35 -9.13 -0.98
N TYR A 60 1.57 -9.38 -2.05
CA TYR A 60 0.43 -8.53 -2.41
C TYR A 60 -0.60 -8.43 -1.29
N ALA A 61 -1.03 -9.57 -0.72
CA ALA A 61 -1.96 -9.59 0.40
C ALA A 61 -1.43 -8.82 1.61
N THR A 62 -0.14 -8.95 1.93
CA THR A 62 0.50 -8.18 3.01
C THR A 62 0.48 -6.67 2.73
N VAL A 63 0.76 -6.23 1.50
CA VAL A 63 0.68 -4.81 1.15
C VAL A 63 -0.75 -4.29 1.31
N VAL A 64 -1.75 -5.04 0.84
CA VAL A 64 -3.17 -4.67 1.00
C VAL A 64 -3.54 -4.53 2.49
N ASP A 65 -3.15 -5.49 3.32
CA ASP A 65 -3.38 -5.43 4.77
C ASP A 65 -2.73 -4.20 5.40
N ARG A 66 -1.46 -3.91 5.07
CA ARG A 66 -0.73 -2.74 5.56
C ARG A 66 -1.34 -1.43 5.07
N VAL A 67 -1.85 -1.37 3.84
CA VAL A 67 -2.57 -0.21 3.32
C VAL A 67 -3.83 0.03 4.15
N MET A 68 -4.63 -1.02 4.42
CA MET A 68 -5.84 -0.91 5.22
C MET A 68 -5.54 -0.52 6.68
N ALA A 69 -4.52 -1.12 7.28
CA ALA A 69 -4.07 -0.80 8.64
C ALA A 69 -3.60 0.66 8.75
N ASN A 70 -2.90 1.16 7.74
CA ASN A 70 -2.39 2.54 7.70
C ASN A 70 -3.41 3.56 7.20
N LEU A 71 -4.51 3.15 6.56
CA LEU A 71 -5.53 4.06 6.02
C LEU A 71 -6.10 4.98 7.10
N GLY A 72 -6.41 4.42 8.28
CA GLY A 72 -6.91 5.18 9.42
C GLY A 72 -5.86 6.15 10.01
N ARG A 73 -4.57 5.86 9.85
CA ARG A 73 -3.48 6.75 10.25
C ARG A 73 -3.25 7.85 9.22
N ALA A 74 -3.19 7.50 7.93
CA ALA A 74 -3.02 8.45 6.84
C ALA A 74 -4.19 9.46 6.74
N ARG A 75 -5.41 9.06 7.12
CA ARG A 75 -6.55 10.00 7.26
C ARG A 75 -6.34 10.99 8.39
N ARG A 76 -5.81 10.53 9.54
CA ARG A 76 -5.57 11.36 10.72
C ARG A 76 -4.40 12.32 10.53
N ASP A 77 -3.34 11.89 9.84
CA ASP A 77 -2.20 12.73 9.48
C ASP A 77 -2.52 13.73 8.35
N GLY A 78 -3.71 13.65 7.73
CA GLY A 78 -4.08 14.53 6.60
C GLY A 78 -3.33 14.22 5.30
N VAL A 79 -2.57 13.12 5.26
CA VAL A 79 -1.77 12.65 4.12
C VAL A 79 -2.67 12.19 2.98
N LEU A 80 -3.78 11.53 3.32
CA LEU A 80 -4.85 11.34 2.37
C LEU A 80 -5.44 12.71 2.10
N SER A 81 -5.20 13.22 0.89
CA SER A 81 -5.81 14.46 0.40
C SER A 81 -7.31 14.39 0.71
N SER A 82 -7.68 15.02 1.82
CA SER A 82 -9.06 15.07 2.25
C SER A 82 -9.79 15.78 1.12
N PRO A 83 -10.95 15.29 0.69
CA PRO A 83 -11.75 16.06 -0.26
C PRO A 83 -12.02 17.41 0.40
N HIS A 84 -11.28 18.44 0.01
CA HIS A 84 -11.54 19.80 0.46
C HIS A 84 -13.01 20.09 0.15
N ARG A 85 -13.75 20.37 1.22
CA ARG A 85 -15.15 20.75 1.22
C ARG A 85 -15.32 22.12 0.62
#